data_AF-A0A250IE61-F1
#
_entry.id   AF-A0A250IE61-F1
#
_cell.length_a   1.000
_cell.length_b   1.000
_cell.length_c   1.000
_cell.angle_alpha   90.00
_cell.angle_beta   90.00
_cell.angle_gamma   90.00
#
_symmetry.space_group_name_H-M   'P 1'
#
loop_
_entity.id
_entity.type
_entity.pdbx_description
1 polymer ?
#
loop_
_entity_poly.entity_id
_entity_poly.type
_entity_poly.pdbx_seq_one_letter_code
_entity_poly.pdbx_strand_id
1 'polypeptide(L)'
;MKPHLLLLATLATLPGCKKEQPPAAPAKPPPSASAPTPAPARKDPLTEVPKTDATLSFLEPREGKCQWTREDPVAHKRAAVASLDGDCKGARLFWSADLGKALVWFDPDWVASGAYLAPGVSPRGFPAEEPTPGATSRLYEVTVASGQVRPVPSPPVEGALDSFGYKGSELVALSLQSLTEEQMAQDSVTVDGKAIPLNKEVEGAPALAFAYRLGADGKWQRVEIKATGEGSDYAPGTRALEIAESLGSNSDTLLDARMGDEGTEPTAEQAQKLQPLRPAPLLQPREDDMDTGGEWSHVVTPGGSFYAWRVSGEFMHTTGHLVLEVGGQLKPVKDLGFTDGDFVAVRAQGPFLLVSADSVGTHPRLYDLRTGERVFHSDTARVATFWPSPAPTH
;
A
#
# COMPACT_ATOMS: atom_id res chain seq x y z
N MET A 1 -54.32 -4.57 -27.82
CA MET A 1 -55.48 -5.28 -28.42
C MET A 1 -54.99 -6.59 -29.01
N LYS A 2 -55.59 -7.71 -28.57
CA LYS A 2 -55.56 -9.08 -29.14
C LYS A 2 -54.25 -9.91 -29.06
N PRO A 3 -54.33 -11.26 -28.93
CA PRO A 3 -54.13 -11.95 -27.64
C PRO A 3 -53.35 -13.29 -27.67
N HIS A 4 -53.17 -13.87 -26.47
CA HIS A 4 -53.09 -15.29 -26.04
C HIS A 4 -52.46 -16.40 -26.92
N LEU A 5 -51.60 -17.23 -26.30
CA LEU A 5 -51.93 -18.65 -26.07
C LEU A 5 -51.07 -19.28 -24.96
N LEU A 6 -51.73 -19.88 -23.96
CA LEU A 6 -51.19 -20.81 -22.95
C LEU A 6 -51.34 -22.25 -23.49
N LEU A 7 -50.38 -23.14 -23.21
CA LEU A 7 -50.60 -24.59 -23.26
C LEU A 7 -50.11 -25.25 -21.97
N LEU A 8 -51.06 -25.81 -21.21
CA LEU A 8 -50.83 -26.85 -20.21
C LEU A 8 -50.75 -28.20 -20.91
N ALA A 9 -49.88 -29.08 -20.42
CA ALA A 9 -49.93 -30.51 -20.72
C ALA A 9 -49.81 -31.32 -19.41
N THR A 10 -50.94 -31.85 -18.97
CA THR A 10 -51.09 -32.93 -18.00
C THR A 10 -50.91 -34.26 -18.74
N LEU A 11 -50.08 -35.18 -18.24
CA LEU A 11 -50.16 -36.58 -18.65
C LEU A 11 -50.20 -37.51 -17.43
N ALA A 12 -51.16 -38.43 -17.52
CA ALA A 12 -51.64 -39.33 -16.50
C ALA A 12 -50.78 -40.57 -16.31
N THR A 13 -50.85 -41.12 -15.10
CA THR A 13 -50.26 -42.40 -14.68
C THR A 13 -51.16 -43.58 -15.06
N LEU A 14 -50.55 -44.70 -15.48
CA LEU A 14 -51.20 -46.01 -15.63
C LEU A 14 -50.57 -47.02 -14.65
N PRO A 15 -51.35 -47.95 -14.07
CA PRO A 15 -50.86 -48.93 -13.10
C PRO A 15 -50.40 -50.23 -13.79
N GLY A 16 -49.24 -50.76 -13.39
CA GLY A 16 -48.68 -52.01 -13.89
C GLY A 16 -48.35 -52.99 -12.75
N CYS A 17 -48.73 -54.25 -12.95
CA CYS A 17 -48.86 -55.35 -12.00
C CYS A 17 -47.67 -55.66 -11.06
N LYS A 18 -48.05 -55.98 -9.82
CA LYS A 18 -47.23 -56.45 -8.71
C LYS A 18 -47.01 -57.96 -8.82
N LYS A 19 -45.75 -58.42 -8.75
CA LYS A 19 -45.38 -59.84 -8.64
C LYS A 19 -44.91 -60.09 -7.21
N GLU A 20 -45.56 -61.02 -6.51
CA GLU A 20 -45.21 -61.44 -5.15
C GLU A 20 -43.87 -62.16 -5.11
N GLN A 21 -43.04 -61.81 -4.13
CA GLN A 21 -41.76 -62.44 -3.82
C GLN A 21 -41.82 -63.03 -2.39
N PRO A 22 -41.35 -64.27 -2.15
CA PRO A 22 -41.46 -64.95 -0.85
C PRO A 22 -40.65 -64.27 0.27
N PRO A 23 -41.02 -64.47 1.54
CA PRO A 23 -40.42 -63.77 2.68
C PRO A 23 -38.97 -64.18 2.91
N ALA A 24 -38.06 -63.21 2.84
CA ALA A 24 -36.67 -63.36 3.29
C ALA A 24 -36.57 -63.18 4.81
N ALA A 25 -35.69 -63.99 5.40
CA ALA A 25 -35.36 -64.09 6.83
C ALA A 25 -35.04 -62.74 7.51
N PRO A 26 -35.17 -62.64 8.85
CA PRO A 26 -34.94 -61.40 9.60
C PRO A 26 -33.53 -60.83 9.36
N ALA A 27 -33.51 -59.57 8.90
CA ALA A 27 -32.30 -58.81 8.65
C ALA A 27 -31.51 -58.55 9.93
N LYS A 28 -30.19 -58.73 9.88
CA LYS A 28 -29.24 -58.22 10.88
C LYS A 28 -29.39 -56.69 10.99
N PRO A 29 -29.21 -56.11 12.19
CA PRO A 29 -29.23 -54.66 12.37
C PRO A 29 -28.15 -54.01 11.46
N PRO A 30 -28.47 -52.86 10.85
CA PRO A 30 -27.52 -52.15 10.00
C PRO A 30 -26.27 -51.77 10.80
N PRO A 31 -25.07 -51.85 10.19
CA PRO A 31 -23.87 -51.34 10.82
C PRO A 31 -24.05 -49.85 11.12
N SER A 32 -23.76 -49.49 12.37
CA SER A 32 -23.75 -48.12 12.88
C SER A 32 -22.98 -47.23 11.90
N ALA A 33 -23.64 -46.17 11.41
CA ALA A 33 -23.04 -45.19 10.53
C ALA A 33 -21.78 -44.64 11.20
N SER A 34 -20.63 -44.92 10.60
CA SER A 34 -19.36 -44.35 11.04
C SER A 34 -19.48 -42.82 11.01
N ALA A 35 -19.14 -42.19 12.14
CA ALA A 35 -19.11 -40.74 12.24
C ALA A 35 -18.28 -40.15 11.07
N PRO A 36 -18.73 -39.04 10.44
CA PRO A 36 -17.96 -38.41 9.38
C PRO A 36 -16.57 -38.07 9.90
N THR A 37 -15.55 -38.60 9.23
CA THR A 37 -14.15 -38.24 9.50
C THR A 37 -14.03 -36.72 9.36
N PRO A 38 -13.47 -36.00 10.36
CA PRO A 38 -13.26 -34.57 10.25
C PRO A 38 -12.45 -34.28 8.98
N ALA A 39 -12.96 -33.37 8.14
CA ALA A 39 -12.19 -32.88 7.01
C ALA A 39 -10.84 -32.36 7.55
N PRO A 40 -9.70 -32.71 6.91
CA PRO A 40 -8.41 -32.23 7.36
C PRO A 40 -8.44 -30.71 7.43
N ALA A 41 -8.03 -30.16 8.57
CA ALA A 41 -7.94 -28.73 8.77
C ALA A 41 -7.13 -28.12 7.62
N ARG A 42 -7.76 -27.22 6.86
CA ARG A 42 -7.10 -26.50 5.76
C ARG A 42 -5.94 -25.74 6.38
N LYS A 43 -4.70 -26.15 6.06
CA LYS A 43 -3.51 -25.42 6.49
C LYS A 43 -3.62 -23.98 6.00
N ASP A 44 -3.37 -23.04 6.91
CA ASP A 44 -3.33 -21.62 6.57
C ASP A 44 -2.22 -21.42 5.53
N PRO A 45 -2.55 -21.05 4.27
CA PRO A 45 -1.57 -20.91 3.20
C PRO A 45 -0.48 -19.87 3.53
N LEU A 46 -0.72 -18.96 4.48
CA LEU A 46 0.27 -17.98 4.91
C LEU A 46 1.32 -18.54 5.88
N THR A 47 1.05 -19.67 6.52
CA THR A 47 2.05 -20.37 7.34
C THR A 47 3.13 -21.06 6.50
N GLU A 48 2.90 -21.26 5.20
CA GLU A 48 3.87 -21.88 4.30
C GLU A 48 4.88 -20.88 3.70
N VAL A 49 4.60 -19.58 3.78
CA VAL A 49 5.54 -18.54 3.40
C VAL A 49 6.30 -18.10 4.66
N PRO A 50 7.62 -18.34 4.76
CA PRO A 50 8.39 -17.88 5.90
C PRO A 50 8.34 -16.35 5.99
N LYS A 51 8.48 -15.82 7.20
CA LYS A 51 8.66 -14.39 7.41
C LYS A 51 10.16 -14.13 7.52
N THR A 52 10.74 -13.65 6.44
CA THR A 52 12.15 -13.28 6.34
C THR A 52 12.27 -11.81 5.96
N ASP A 53 13.50 -11.30 5.95
CA ASP A 53 13.79 -9.94 5.47
C ASP A 53 13.46 -9.75 3.98
N ALA A 54 13.35 -10.83 3.20
CA ALA A 54 12.98 -10.77 1.78
C ALA A 54 11.47 -10.84 1.55
N THR A 55 10.67 -11.10 2.58
CA THR A 55 9.23 -11.35 2.39
C THR A 55 8.53 -10.06 1.96
N LEU A 56 7.82 -10.12 0.84
CA LEU A 56 7.07 -9.01 0.25
C LEU A 56 5.56 -9.18 0.45
N SER A 57 4.89 -8.04 0.48
CA SER A 57 3.45 -7.88 0.35
C SER A 57 3.18 -7.09 -0.93
N PHE A 58 2.43 -7.61 -1.88
CA PHE A 58 2.08 -6.85 -3.09
C PHE A 58 0.70 -7.18 -3.65
N LEU A 59 0.14 -6.23 -4.39
CA LEU A 59 -1.14 -6.38 -5.07
C LEU A 59 -0.95 -6.28 -6.58
N GLU A 60 -1.52 -7.22 -7.32
CA GLU A 60 -1.46 -7.22 -8.78
C GLU A 60 -2.78 -7.66 -9.44
N PRO A 61 -3.07 -7.18 -10.67
CA PRO A 61 -4.26 -7.58 -11.40
C PRO A 61 -4.22 -9.07 -11.79
N ARG A 62 -5.26 -9.82 -11.43
CA ARG A 62 -5.43 -11.25 -11.73
C ARG A 62 -6.90 -11.55 -12.02
N GLU A 63 -7.19 -12.01 -13.23
CA GLU A 63 -8.55 -12.43 -13.63
C GLU A 63 -9.64 -11.38 -13.39
N GLY A 64 -9.34 -10.09 -13.64
CA GLY A 64 -10.28 -8.98 -13.43
C GLY A 64 -10.50 -8.59 -11.96
N LYS A 65 -9.70 -9.16 -11.05
CA LYS A 65 -9.65 -8.81 -9.63
C LYS A 65 -8.29 -8.28 -9.25
N CYS A 66 -8.21 -7.69 -8.06
CA CYS A 66 -6.97 -7.33 -7.45
C CYS A 66 -6.52 -8.41 -6.44
N GLN A 67 -5.43 -9.11 -6.74
CA GLN A 67 -4.94 -10.18 -5.88
C GLN A 67 -3.82 -9.67 -4.97
N TRP A 68 -4.06 -9.76 -3.65
CA TRP A 68 -3.03 -9.53 -2.64
C TRP A 68 -2.25 -10.82 -2.41
N THR A 69 -0.92 -10.74 -2.58
CA THR A 69 0.03 -11.84 -2.46
C THR A 69 1.06 -11.55 -1.37
N ARG A 70 1.43 -12.59 -0.63
CA ARG A 70 2.64 -12.65 0.18
C ARG A 70 3.65 -13.57 -0.50
N GLU A 71 4.87 -13.09 -0.71
CA GLU A 71 5.91 -13.85 -1.41
C GLU A 71 7.26 -13.70 -0.71
N ASP A 72 7.95 -14.82 -0.51
CA ASP A 72 9.36 -14.84 -0.20
C ASP A 72 10.10 -15.32 -1.47
N PRO A 73 10.73 -14.39 -2.22
CA PRO A 73 11.36 -14.74 -3.48
C PRO A 73 12.64 -15.55 -3.30
N VAL A 74 13.29 -15.48 -2.13
CA VAL A 74 14.51 -16.25 -1.82
C VAL A 74 14.17 -17.69 -1.46
N ALA A 75 13.10 -17.89 -0.69
CA ALA A 75 12.58 -19.22 -0.37
C ALA A 75 11.74 -19.82 -1.51
N HIS A 76 11.46 -19.05 -2.57
CA HIS A 76 10.54 -19.39 -3.66
C HIS A 76 9.16 -19.86 -3.13
N LYS A 77 8.65 -19.14 -2.13
CA LYS A 77 7.34 -19.42 -1.53
C LYS A 77 6.39 -18.26 -1.78
N ARG A 78 5.18 -18.58 -2.22
CA ARG A 78 4.16 -17.60 -2.57
C ARG A 78 2.80 -18.09 -2.08
N ALA A 79 2.03 -17.19 -1.49
CA ALA A 79 0.66 -17.44 -1.08
C ALA A 79 -0.24 -16.26 -1.40
N ALA A 80 -1.45 -16.55 -1.89
CA ALA A 80 -2.50 -15.57 -1.99
C ALA A 80 -2.99 -15.23 -0.58
N VAL A 81 -3.00 -13.94 -0.23
CA VAL A 81 -3.59 -13.45 1.02
C VAL A 81 -5.08 -13.23 0.81
N ALA A 82 -5.45 -12.48 -0.22
CA ALA A 82 -6.85 -12.15 -0.52
C ALA A 82 -7.06 -11.85 -2.01
N SER A 83 -8.32 -11.90 -2.44
CA SER A 83 -8.76 -11.45 -3.76
C SER A 83 -9.86 -10.41 -3.58
N LEU A 84 -9.63 -9.22 -4.12
CA LEU A 84 -10.44 -8.03 -3.95
C LEU A 84 -11.09 -7.71 -5.29
N ASP A 85 -12.38 -7.39 -5.28
CA ASP A 85 -13.10 -7.08 -6.52
C ASP A 85 -12.57 -5.76 -7.12
N GLY A 86 -12.56 -5.64 -8.45
CA GLY A 86 -12.08 -4.45 -9.16
C GLY A 86 -10.58 -4.45 -9.49
N ASP A 87 -10.10 -3.35 -10.04
CA ASP A 87 -8.68 -3.17 -10.36
C ASP A 87 -7.82 -2.90 -9.12
N CYS A 88 -6.49 -2.90 -9.30
CA CYS A 88 -5.53 -2.63 -8.23
C CYS A 88 -5.07 -1.17 -8.14
N LYS A 89 -5.71 -0.25 -8.87
CA LYS A 89 -5.19 1.11 -9.00
C LYS A 89 -5.36 1.88 -7.69
N GLY A 90 -4.32 2.61 -7.32
CA GLY A 90 -4.25 3.38 -6.06
C GLY A 90 -4.44 2.54 -4.80
N ALA A 91 -4.03 1.28 -4.85
CA ALA A 91 -4.05 0.40 -3.70
C ALA A 91 -3.04 0.86 -2.64
N ARG A 92 -3.50 0.98 -1.40
CA ARG A 92 -2.73 1.30 -0.19
C ARG A 92 -3.05 0.26 0.88
N LEU A 93 -2.06 -0.10 1.68
CA LEU A 93 -2.16 -1.14 2.71
C LEU A 93 -1.93 -0.54 4.10
N PHE A 94 -2.78 -0.91 5.05
CA PHE A 94 -2.69 -0.48 6.45
C PHE A 94 -2.83 -1.69 7.34
N TRP A 95 -1.85 -1.97 8.19
CA TRP A 95 -1.83 -3.19 9.01
C TRP A 95 -2.21 -2.89 10.46
N SER A 96 -2.92 -3.84 11.09
CA SER A 96 -3.03 -3.87 12.55
C SER A 96 -1.68 -4.21 13.18
N ALA A 97 -1.44 -3.77 14.40
CA ALA A 97 -0.14 -3.99 15.08
C ALA A 97 0.21 -5.48 15.23
N ASP A 98 -0.80 -6.34 15.40
CA ASP A 98 -0.65 -7.80 15.49
C ASP A 98 -0.56 -8.50 14.13
N LEU A 99 -0.69 -7.75 13.03
CA LEU A 99 -0.74 -8.22 11.65
C LEU A 99 -1.88 -9.23 11.35
N GLY A 100 -2.86 -9.35 12.25
CA GLY A 100 -4.01 -10.22 12.07
C GLY A 100 -5.04 -9.66 11.09
N LYS A 101 -5.04 -8.33 10.92
CA LYS A 101 -5.92 -7.59 10.01
C LYS A 101 -5.12 -6.63 9.14
N ALA A 102 -5.67 -6.33 7.97
CA ALA A 102 -5.23 -5.21 7.17
C ALA A 102 -6.42 -4.54 6.49
N LEU A 103 -6.32 -3.23 6.26
CA LEU A 103 -7.17 -2.49 5.36
C LEU A 103 -6.46 -2.37 4.02
N VAL A 104 -7.20 -2.62 2.94
CA VAL A 104 -6.82 -2.24 1.59
C VAL A 104 -7.73 -1.11 1.15
N TRP A 105 -7.13 0.05 0.89
CA TRP A 105 -7.82 1.22 0.35
C TRP A 105 -7.41 1.39 -1.11
N PHE A 106 -8.39 1.51 -2.00
CA PHE A 106 -8.18 1.88 -3.39
C PHE A 106 -8.64 3.31 -3.58
N ASP A 107 -7.70 4.22 -3.75
CA ASP A 107 -7.97 5.62 -4.10
C ASP A 107 -7.67 5.84 -5.59
N PRO A 108 -8.68 6.04 -6.46
CA PRO A 108 -8.47 6.16 -7.89
C PRO A 108 -7.65 7.39 -8.30
N ASP A 109 -7.54 8.39 -7.43
CA ASP A 109 -6.73 9.60 -7.67
C ASP A 109 -5.27 9.42 -7.23
N TRP A 110 -4.98 8.37 -6.46
CA TRP A 110 -3.64 8.04 -5.99
C TRP A 110 -2.88 7.15 -6.98
N VAL A 111 -2.23 7.78 -7.96
CA VAL A 111 -1.58 7.09 -9.10
C VAL A 111 -0.10 7.47 -9.23
N ALA A 112 0.71 6.60 -9.86
CA ALA A 112 2.10 6.91 -10.19
C ALA A 112 2.17 8.06 -11.20
N SER A 113 2.39 9.28 -10.72
CA SER A 113 2.52 10.47 -11.58
C SER A 113 3.88 11.16 -11.45
N GLY A 114 4.65 10.86 -10.39
CA GLY A 114 5.93 11.48 -10.06
C GLY A 114 6.97 11.40 -11.17
N ALA A 115 7.59 12.54 -11.49
CA ALA A 115 8.70 12.64 -12.44
C ALA A 115 9.57 13.84 -12.12
N TYR A 116 10.89 13.67 -12.28
CA TYR A 116 11.80 14.79 -12.30
C TYR A 116 11.90 15.38 -13.71
N LEU A 117 11.32 16.57 -13.90
CA LEU A 117 11.20 17.22 -15.20
C LEU A 117 12.23 18.34 -15.37
N ALA A 118 13.51 17.99 -15.44
CA ALA A 118 14.59 18.94 -15.74
C ALA A 118 15.24 18.71 -17.12
N PRO A 119 15.73 19.77 -17.80
CA PRO A 119 16.40 19.61 -19.10
C PRO A 119 17.66 18.72 -19.01
N GLY A 120 17.71 17.65 -19.80
CA GLY A 120 18.86 16.74 -19.88
C GLY A 120 18.72 15.45 -19.04
N VAL A 121 17.66 15.33 -18.25
CA VAL A 121 17.30 14.10 -17.53
C VAL A 121 16.74 13.06 -18.51
N SER A 122 17.00 11.77 -18.24
CA SER A 122 16.47 10.70 -19.09
C SER A 122 14.94 10.68 -19.07
N PRO A 123 14.28 10.27 -20.17
CA PRO A 123 12.84 9.99 -20.15
C PRO A 123 12.54 8.89 -19.15
N ARG A 124 11.36 8.99 -18.51
CA ARG A 124 10.87 7.98 -17.57
C ARG A 124 10.92 6.57 -18.13
N GLY A 125 11.29 5.63 -17.27
CA GLY A 125 11.28 4.21 -17.54
C GLY A 125 9.88 3.61 -17.60
N PHE A 126 8.93 4.21 -16.86
CA PHE A 126 7.53 3.80 -16.84
C PHE A 126 6.61 4.99 -17.15
N PRO A 127 5.51 4.79 -17.90
CA PRO A 127 4.56 5.85 -18.18
C PRO A 127 3.86 6.32 -16.90
N ALA A 128 3.52 7.62 -16.84
CA ALA A 128 2.57 8.10 -15.83
C ALA A 128 1.25 7.34 -15.97
N GLU A 129 0.65 7.09 -14.82
CA GLU A 129 -0.74 6.66 -14.75
C GLU A 129 -1.64 7.87 -14.55
N GLU A 130 -2.72 7.93 -15.32
CA GLU A 130 -3.78 8.92 -15.15
C GLU A 130 -4.84 8.38 -14.20
N PRO A 131 -5.51 9.18 -13.36
CA PRO A 131 -6.66 8.73 -12.59
C PRO A 131 -7.74 8.10 -13.47
N THR A 132 -8.51 7.15 -12.94
CA THR A 132 -9.61 6.53 -13.70
C THR A 132 -10.86 7.42 -13.58
N PRO A 133 -11.35 8.06 -14.66
CA PRO A 133 -12.47 8.99 -14.56
C PRO A 133 -13.73 8.31 -14.04
N GLY A 134 -14.36 8.91 -13.02
CA GLY A 134 -15.59 8.41 -12.41
C GLY A 134 -15.42 7.15 -11.55
N ALA A 135 -14.20 6.67 -11.34
CA ALA A 135 -13.95 5.65 -10.34
C ALA A 135 -14.16 6.22 -8.93
N THR A 136 -14.68 5.40 -8.03
CA THR A 136 -14.89 5.78 -6.63
C THR A 136 -13.92 5.02 -5.73
N SER A 137 -13.53 5.65 -4.63
CA SER A 137 -12.76 5.01 -3.57
C SER A 137 -13.43 3.72 -3.07
N ARG A 138 -12.62 2.69 -2.76
CA ARG A 138 -13.09 1.39 -2.24
C ARG A 138 -12.24 0.95 -1.06
N LEU A 139 -12.87 0.37 -0.05
CA LEU A 139 -12.23 0.00 1.20
C LEU A 139 -12.59 -1.44 1.56
N TYR A 140 -11.58 -2.24 1.86
CA TYR A 140 -11.76 -3.63 2.27
C TYR A 140 -10.89 -3.95 3.48
N GLU A 141 -11.52 -4.48 4.53
CA GLU A 141 -10.79 -5.10 5.63
C GLU A 141 -10.58 -6.58 5.31
N VAL A 142 -9.35 -7.04 5.52
CA VAL A 142 -8.92 -8.42 5.28
C VAL A 142 -8.48 -9.03 6.59
N THR A 143 -9.07 -10.17 6.95
CA THR A 143 -8.52 -11.04 8.00
C THR A 143 -7.40 -11.88 7.39
N VAL A 144 -6.17 -11.58 7.78
CA VAL A 144 -4.96 -12.06 7.07
C VAL A 144 -4.91 -13.58 7.05
N ALA A 145 -5.04 -14.25 8.20
CA ALA A 145 -4.94 -15.71 8.32
C ALA A 145 -6.00 -16.50 7.51
N SER A 146 -7.19 -15.94 7.32
CA SER A 146 -8.27 -16.63 6.59
C SER A 146 -8.42 -16.16 5.15
N GLY A 147 -7.83 -15.02 4.80
CA GLY A 147 -8.08 -14.30 3.56
C GLY A 147 -9.52 -13.77 3.43
N GLN A 148 -10.27 -13.72 4.55
CA GLN A 148 -11.65 -13.22 4.53
C GLN A 148 -11.64 -11.72 4.25
N VAL A 149 -12.37 -11.31 3.22
CA VAL A 149 -12.53 -9.93 2.79
C VAL A 149 -13.90 -9.41 3.24
N ARG A 150 -13.93 -8.22 3.82
CA ARG A 150 -15.16 -7.50 4.18
C ARG A 150 -15.09 -6.06 3.65
N PRO A 151 -16.09 -5.59 2.89
CA PRO A 151 -16.16 -4.19 2.50
C PRO A 151 -16.34 -3.31 3.75
N VAL A 152 -15.64 -2.18 3.77
CA VAL A 152 -15.73 -1.16 4.82
C VAL A 152 -16.46 0.04 4.23
N PRO A 153 -17.49 0.60 4.90
CA PRO A 153 -18.14 1.81 4.41
C PRO A 153 -17.16 2.98 4.41
N SER A 154 -17.28 3.88 3.44
CA SER A 154 -16.47 5.10 3.43
C SER A 154 -16.75 5.96 4.68
N PRO A 155 -15.73 6.57 5.29
CA PRO A 155 -15.92 7.49 6.39
C PRO A 155 -16.68 8.75 5.91
N PRO A 156 -17.60 9.31 6.72
CA PRO A 156 -18.32 10.53 6.42
C PRO A 156 -17.42 11.74 6.73
N VAL A 157 -16.28 11.83 6.05
CA VAL A 157 -15.26 12.83 6.36
C VAL A 157 -15.70 14.23 5.98
N GLU A 158 -15.30 15.19 6.81
CA GLU A 158 -15.21 16.58 6.41
C GLU A 158 -13.85 16.81 5.72
N GLY A 159 -13.87 17.46 4.55
CA GLY A 159 -12.67 17.71 3.75
C GLY A 159 -12.19 16.50 2.93
N ALA A 160 -10.88 16.44 2.69
CA ALA A 160 -10.21 15.36 1.98
C ALA A 160 -9.83 14.24 2.94
N LEU A 161 -10.12 13.00 2.55
CA LEU A 161 -9.64 11.81 3.24
C LEU A 161 -8.13 11.68 2.99
N ASP A 162 -7.35 11.66 4.06
CA ASP A 162 -5.89 11.73 3.99
C ASP A 162 -5.28 10.33 4.13
N SER A 163 -5.64 9.61 5.21
CA SER A 163 -5.06 8.31 5.51
C SER A 163 -5.97 7.46 6.40
N PHE A 164 -5.57 6.20 6.59
CA PHE A 164 -6.18 5.26 7.53
C PHE A 164 -5.11 4.67 8.44
N GLY A 165 -5.55 3.96 9.48
CA GLY A 165 -4.65 3.13 10.26
C GLY A 165 -5.39 2.35 11.33
N TYR A 166 -4.68 1.44 11.99
CA TYR A 166 -5.21 0.71 13.13
C TYR A 166 -4.61 1.24 14.42
N LYS A 167 -5.46 1.62 15.37
CA LYS A 167 -5.09 1.78 16.78
C LYS A 167 -5.42 0.50 17.51
N GLY A 168 -4.42 -0.35 17.74
CA GLY A 168 -4.64 -1.73 18.17
C GLY A 168 -5.44 -2.51 17.11
N SER A 169 -6.71 -2.81 17.40
CA SER A 169 -7.63 -3.49 16.46
C SER A 169 -8.72 -2.57 15.90
N GLU A 170 -8.75 -1.31 16.33
CA GLU A 170 -9.76 -0.32 15.91
C GLU A 170 -9.28 0.39 14.65
N LEU A 171 -10.13 0.40 13.62
CA LEU A 171 -9.84 1.11 12.38
C LEU A 171 -10.13 2.60 12.55
N VAL A 172 -9.17 3.42 12.15
CA VAL A 172 -9.19 4.89 12.20
C VAL A 172 -9.03 5.44 10.79
N ALA A 173 -9.78 6.50 10.48
CA ALA A 173 -9.63 7.32 9.29
C ALA A 173 -9.21 8.73 9.72
N LEU A 174 -8.29 9.34 8.99
CA LEU A 174 -7.84 10.72 9.18
C LEU A 174 -8.27 11.55 7.98
N SER A 175 -8.79 12.76 8.23
CA SER A 175 -9.12 13.70 7.17
C SER A 175 -8.63 15.10 7.49
N LEU A 176 -8.47 15.89 6.44
CA LEU A 176 -8.02 17.28 6.49
C LEU A 176 -9.01 18.17 5.75
N GLN A 177 -9.43 19.25 6.39
CA GLN A 177 -10.36 20.21 5.82
C GLN A 177 -9.73 21.60 5.76
N SER A 178 -9.65 22.11 4.54
CA SER A 178 -9.37 23.51 4.28
C SER A 178 -10.47 24.41 4.81
N LEU A 179 -10.09 25.50 5.46
CA LEU A 179 -11.03 26.50 5.93
C LEU A 179 -11.40 27.47 4.80
N THR A 180 -12.66 27.90 4.79
CA THR A 180 -13.11 29.01 3.94
C THR A 180 -12.48 30.34 4.39
N GLU A 181 -12.43 31.33 3.51
CA GLU A 181 -11.92 32.67 3.85
C GLU A 181 -12.65 33.28 5.06
N GLU A 182 -13.97 33.09 5.14
CA GLU A 182 -14.77 33.57 6.27
C GLU A 182 -14.43 32.87 7.59
N GLN A 183 -14.06 31.59 7.55
CA GLN A 183 -13.62 30.84 8.73
C GLN A 183 -12.21 31.24 9.15
N MET A 184 -11.29 31.43 8.20
CA MET A 184 -9.91 31.88 8.48
C MET A 184 -9.86 33.28 9.10
N ALA A 185 -10.82 34.15 8.78
CA ALA A 185 -10.94 35.47 9.39
C ALA A 185 -11.31 35.44 10.88
N GLN A 186 -11.85 34.32 11.38
CA GLN A 186 -12.25 34.15 12.77
C GLN A 186 -11.08 33.68 13.64
N ASP A 187 -11.19 33.81 14.97
CA ASP A 187 -10.20 33.25 15.91
C ASP A 187 -10.51 31.81 16.31
N SER A 188 -11.69 31.30 15.93
CA SER A 188 -12.12 29.93 16.21
C SER A 188 -13.20 29.48 15.23
N VAL A 189 -13.31 28.18 14.99
CA VAL A 189 -14.38 27.57 14.20
C VAL A 189 -15.26 26.71 15.10
N THR A 190 -16.58 26.78 14.94
CA THR A 190 -17.50 25.93 15.71
C THR A 190 -17.72 24.60 15.01
N VAL A 191 -17.43 23.49 15.70
CA VAL A 191 -17.67 22.12 15.24
C VAL A 191 -18.36 21.34 16.36
N ASP A 192 -19.46 20.64 16.05
CA ASP A 192 -20.32 19.96 17.05
C ASP A 192 -20.73 20.85 18.23
N GLY A 193 -20.95 22.15 17.97
CA GLY A 193 -21.29 23.12 19.01
C GLY A 193 -20.13 23.51 19.94
N LYS A 194 -18.89 23.08 19.65
CA LYS A 194 -17.68 23.45 20.37
C LYS A 194 -16.82 24.40 19.53
N ALA A 195 -16.31 25.45 20.14
CA ALA A 195 -15.34 26.34 19.49
C ALA A 195 -13.95 25.68 19.50
N ILE A 196 -13.36 25.55 18.32
CA ILE A 196 -11.99 25.09 18.10
C ILE A 196 -11.14 26.33 17.81
N PRO A 197 -10.24 26.75 18.71
CA PRO A 197 -9.40 27.92 18.48
C PRO A 197 -8.46 27.66 17.30
N LEU A 198 -8.40 28.61 16.37
CA LEU A 198 -7.48 28.54 15.25
C LEU A 198 -6.10 29.04 15.68
N ASN A 199 -5.07 28.26 15.35
CA ASN A 199 -3.69 28.72 15.52
C ASN A 199 -3.26 29.47 14.25
N LYS A 200 -3.20 30.80 14.32
CA LYS A 200 -2.76 31.64 13.19
C LYS A 200 -1.24 31.69 13.01
N GLU A 201 -0.50 31.13 13.96
CA GLU A 201 0.97 31.01 13.91
C GLU A 201 1.40 29.61 13.43
N VAL A 202 0.46 28.74 13.07
CA VAL A 202 0.79 27.43 12.48
C VAL A 202 1.41 27.63 11.11
N GLU A 203 2.37 26.78 10.77
CA GLU A 203 2.90 26.72 9.41
C GLU A 203 1.78 26.35 8.41
N GLY A 204 1.74 27.05 7.28
CA GLY A 204 0.79 26.79 6.20
C GLY A 204 -0.53 27.55 6.34
N ALA A 205 -1.51 27.21 5.51
CA ALA A 205 -2.86 27.74 5.60
C ALA A 205 -3.62 27.09 6.78
N PRO A 206 -4.35 27.85 7.61
CA PRO A 206 -5.13 27.27 8.70
C PRO A 206 -6.16 26.24 8.22
N ALA A 207 -6.16 25.08 8.86
CA ALA A 207 -7.01 23.94 8.52
C ALA A 207 -7.54 23.22 9.77
N LEU A 208 -8.46 22.27 9.57
CA LEU A 208 -8.91 21.34 10.62
C LEU A 208 -8.55 19.91 10.25
N ALA A 209 -7.90 19.21 11.18
CA ALA A 209 -7.69 17.77 11.10
C ALA A 209 -8.76 17.03 11.92
N PHE A 210 -9.24 15.91 11.40
CA PHE A 210 -10.24 15.07 12.03
C PHE A 210 -9.78 13.62 12.09
N ALA A 211 -10.15 12.93 13.18
CA ALA A 211 -10.08 11.48 13.25
C ALA A 211 -11.45 10.86 13.45
N TYR A 212 -11.72 9.78 12.72
CA TYR A 212 -12.92 8.96 12.84
C TYR A 212 -12.53 7.54 13.17
N ARG A 213 -13.29 6.90 14.05
CA ARG A 213 -13.15 5.48 14.41
C ARG A 213 -14.34 4.70 13.90
N LEU A 214 -14.10 3.52 13.34
CA LEU A 214 -15.16 2.60 12.95
C LEU A 214 -15.64 1.81 14.17
N GLY A 215 -16.91 2.00 14.55
CA GLY A 215 -17.57 1.26 15.61
C GLY A 215 -17.91 -0.18 15.22
N ALA A 216 -18.20 -1.02 16.22
CA ALA A 216 -18.61 -2.41 16.00
C ALA A 216 -19.96 -2.54 15.25
N ASP A 217 -20.78 -1.49 15.28
CA ASP A 217 -22.02 -1.37 14.50
C ASP A 217 -21.78 -0.99 13.03
N GLY A 218 -20.52 -0.87 12.61
CA GLY A 218 -20.13 -0.51 11.26
C GLY A 218 -20.30 0.98 10.95
N LYS A 219 -20.48 1.84 11.97
CA LYS A 219 -20.60 3.28 11.78
C LYS A 219 -19.33 4.01 12.18
N TRP A 220 -18.96 4.99 11.39
CA TRP A 220 -17.88 5.90 11.72
C TRP A 220 -18.34 6.93 12.75
N GLN A 221 -17.49 7.17 13.74
CA GLN A 221 -17.69 8.17 14.78
C GLN A 221 -16.47 9.05 14.86
N ARG A 222 -16.66 10.36 14.87
CA ARG A 222 -15.56 11.31 15.11
C ARG A 222 -15.06 11.17 16.53
N VAL A 223 -13.75 11.01 16.69
CA VAL A 223 -13.09 10.81 18.00
C VAL A 223 -12.12 11.93 18.35
N GLU A 224 -11.63 12.69 17.37
CA GLU A 224 -10.67 13.77 17.60
C GLU A 224 -10.82 14.88 16.55
N ILE A 225 -10.54 16.13 16.96
CA ILE A 225 -10.48 17.33 16.11
C ILE A 225 -9.35 18.21 16.62
N LYS A 226 -8.51 18.71 15.71
CA LYS A 226 -7.46 19.69 16.02
C LYS A 226 -7.40 20.78 14.95
N ALA A 227 -7.16 22.01 15.39
CA ALA A 227 -6.68 23.05 14.47
C ALA A 227 -5.25 22.70 14.04
N THR A 228 -4.97 22.88 12.76
CA THR A 228 -3.69 22.53 12.15
C THR A 228 -3.39 23.50 11.01
N GLY A 229 -2.31 23.25 10.29
CA GLY A 229 -2.02 23.90 9.01
C GLY A 229 -2.01 22.90 7.86
N GLU A 230 -2.14 23.41 6.64
CA GLU A 230 -2.01 22.64 5.39
C GLU A 230 -1.26 23.45 4.31
N GLY A 231 -0.95 22.80 3.18
CA GLY A 231 -0.40 23.48 2.00
C GLY A 231 1.05 23.98 2.16
N SER A 232 1.69 23.65 3.28
CA SER A 232 3.13 23.75 3.48
C SER A 232 3.64 22.40 4.01
N ASP A 233 4.88 22.08 3.73
CA ASP A 233 5.49 20.80 4.07
C ASP A 233 5.81 20.66 5.56
N TYR A 234 6.05 21.79 6.22
CA TYR A 234 6.18 21.82 7.68
C TYR A 234 4.82 21.98 8.37
N ALA A 235 3.74 22.13 7.60
CA ALA A 235 2.40 22.13 8.16
C ALA A 235 2.11 20.74 8.78
N PRO A 236 1.59 20.70 10.02
CA PRO A 236 1.35 19.42 10.68
C PRO A 236 0.31 18.55 9.95
N GLY A 237 -0.72 19.15 9.34
CA GLY A 237 -1.83 18.43 8.71
C GLY A 237 -2.52 17.49 9.70
N THR A 238 -2.79 16.25 9.28
CA THR A 238 -3.37 15.19 10.12
C THR A 238 -2.42 14.70 11.22
N ARG A 239 -1.12 14.99 11.14
CA ARG A 239 -0.14 14.66 12.21
C ARG A 239 -0.34 15.49 13.47
N ALA A 240 -1.16 16.56 13.43
CA ALA A 240 -1.55 17.30 14.63
C ALA A 240 -2.48 16.49 15.57
N LEU A 241 -3.07 15.40 15.08
CA LEU A 241 -3.95 14.53 15.85
C LEU A 241 -3.12 13.57 16.72
N GLU A 242 -3.43 13.52 18.02
CA GLU A 242 -2.79 12.61 18.97
C GLU A 242 -2.98 11.14 18.56
N ILE A 243 -4.12 10.80 17.95
CA ILE A 243 -4.36 9.44 17.49
C ILE A 243 -3.41 8.99 16.37
N ALA A 244 -2.94 9.92 15.53
CA ALA A 244 -2.11 9.63 14.37
C ALA A 244 -0.77 8.99 14.77
N GLU A 245 -0.19 9.42 15.91
CA GLU A 245 1.05 8.88 16.48
C GLU A 245 0.93 7.41 16.91
N SER A 246 -0.29 6.92 17.11
CA SER A 246 -0.57 5.58 17.62
C SER A 246 -1.07 4.59 16.56
N LEU A 247 -1.06 4.99 15.28
CA LEU A 247 -1.50 4.14 14.19
C LEU A 247 -0.41 3.15 13.78
N GLY A 248 -0.84 1.93 13.42
CA GLY A 248 0.05 0.89 12.89
C GLY A 248 0.70 1.26 11.54
N SER A 249 1.60 0.41 11.09
CA SER A 249 2.32 0.58 9.82
C SER A 249 1.37 0.68 8.62
N ASN A 250 1.77 1.48 7.63
CA ASN A 250 1.05 1.65 6.38
C ASN A 250 2.02 1.70 5.19
N SER A 251 1.51 1.45 3.99
CA SER A 251 2.30 1.47 2.78
C SER A 251 2.84 2.86 2.44
N ASP A 252 2.17 3.92 2.89
CA ASP A 252 2.47 5.30 2.46
C ASP A 252 3.80 5.76 3.02
N THR A 253 4.00 5.53 4.31
CA THR A 253 5.28 5.75 4.98
C THR A 253 6.39 4.85 4.41
N LEU A 254 6.04 3.64 3.96
CA LEU A 254 6.99 2.71 3.33
C LEU A 254 7.30 3.05 1.87
N LEU A 255 6.48 3.85 1.19
CA LEU A 255 6.61 4.15 -0.25
C LEU A 255 6.94 5.62 -0.53
N ASP A 256 7.26 6.39 0.50
CA ASP A 256 7.73 7.76 0.35
C ASP A 256 9.13 7.78 -0.32
N ALA A 257 9.23 8.51 -1.44
CA ALA A 257 10.49 8.72 -2.17
C ALA A 257 11.44 9.71 -1.48
N ARG A 258 10.95 10.46 -0.49
CA ARG A 258 11.79 11.18 0.45
C ARG A 258 12.52 10.11 1.26
N MET A 259 13.80 9.95 0.97
CA MET A 259 14.68 9.22 1.86
C MET A 259 14.72 10.02 3.16
N GLY A 260 14.27 9.42 4.25
CA GLY A 260 14.36 10.05 5.58
C GLY A 260 15.81 10.27 5.99
N ASP A 261 16.04 10.54 7.28
CA ASP A 261 17.38 10.79 7.85
C ASP A 261 18.35 9.58 7.79
N GLU A 262 17.98 8.49 7.10
CA GLU A 262 18.75 7.26 6.97
C GLU A 262 19.97 7.41 6.04
N GLY A 263 19.94 8.41 5.14
CA GLY A 263 21.01 8.67 4.19
C GLY A 263 22.05 9.67 4.73
N THR A 264 23.33 9.38 4.52
CA THR A 264 24.44 10.30 4.83
C THR A 264 25.15 10.76 3.57
N GLU A 265 25.91 11.85 3.66
CA GLU A 265 26.80 12.27 2.58
C GLU A 265 27.93 11.23 2.38
N PRO A 266 28.25 10.85 1.13
CA PRO A 266 29.43 10.03 0.85
C PRO A 266 30.71 10.72 1.32
N THR A 267 31.65 9.94 1.83
CA THR A 267 33.01 10.44 2.10
C THR A 267 33.69 10.93 0.82
N ALA A 268 34.71 11.78 0.94
CA ALA A 268 35.45 12.31 -0.22
C ALA A 268 35.97 11.21 -1.16
N GLU A 269 36.43 10.07 -0.62
CA GLU A 269 36.89 8.93 -1.41
C GLU A 269 35.72 8.27 -2.17
N GLN A 270 34.58 8.07 -1.51
CA GLN A 270 33.38 7.53 -2.14
C GLN A 270 32.85 8.47 -3.21
N ALA A 271 32.79 9.78 -2.95
CA ALA A 271 32.38 10.79 -3.89
C ALA A 271 33.25 10.79 -5.17
N GLN A 272 34.57 10.62 -5.03
CA GLN A 272 35.47 10.47 -6.17
C GLN A 272 35.17 9.21 -7.01
N LYS A 273 34.86 8.09 -6.35
CA LYS A 273 34.48 6.83 -7.04
C LYS A 273 33.10 6.92 -7.71
N LEU A 274 32.20 7.73 -7.18
CA LEU A 274 30.84 7.97 -7.70
C LEU A 274 30.81 8.98 -8.85
N GLN A 275 31.81 9.86 -8.97
CA GLN A 275 31.89 10.87 -10.03
C GLN A 275 31.67 10.32 -11.46
N PRO A 276 32.31 9.21 -11.90
CA PRO A 276 32.07 8.65 -13.23
C PRO A 276 30.69 8.00 -13.39
N LEU A 277 29.97 7.78 -12.30
CA LEU A 277 28.63 7.19 -12.28
C LEU A 277 27.53 8.25 -12.21
N ARG A 278 27.86 9.54 -12.17
CA ARG A 278 26.86 10.62 -12.11
C ARG A 278 25.96 10.62 -13.37
N PRO A 279 24.66 10.92 -13.25
CA PRO A 279 23.81 11.19 -14.42
C PRO A 279 24.37 12.32 -15.29
N ALA A 280 23.90 12.40 -16.54
CA ALA A 280 24.31 13.47 -17.43
C ALA A 280 24.00 14.84 -16.79
N PRO A 281 24.91 15.82 -16.89
CA PRO A 281 24.70 17.12 -16.28
C PRO A 281 23.47 17.80 -16.90
N LEU A 282 22.67 18.46 -16.05
CA LEU A 282 21.55 19.27 -16.50
C LEU A 282 22.05 20.35 -17.47
N LEU A 283 21.32 20.52 -18.58
CA LEU A 283 21.80 21.35 -19.69
C LEU A 283 21.86 22.84 -19.34
N GLN A 284 21.12 23.30 -18.33
CA GLN A 284 21.17 24.67 -17.79
C GLN A 284 20.72 24.66 -16.31
N PRO A 285 21.58 25.04 -15.35
CA PRO A 285 21.10 25.50 -14.05
C PRO A 285 20.25 26.75 -14.28
N ARG A 286 19.03 26.82 -13.76
CA ARG A 286 18.33 28.10 -13.68
C ARG A 286 19.13 29.00 -12.73
N GLU A 287 19.41 30.24 -13.15
CA GLU A 287 20.21 31.21 -12.37
C GLU A 287 19.63 31.49 -10.96
N ASP A 288 18.35 31.16 -10.76
CA ASP A 288 17.59 31.42 -9.53
C ASP A 288 17.44 30.16 -8.65
N ASP A 289 17.72 28.97 -9.21
CA ASP A 289 17.61 27.68 -8.51
C ASP A 289 19.00 27.33 -7.96
N MET A 290 19.30 27.77 -6.74
CA MET A 290 20.63 27.63 -6.13
C MET A 290 21.16 26.19 -5.94
N ASP A 291 20.40 25.13 -6.26
CA ASP A 291 20.84 23.73 -6.13
C ASP A 291 20.16 22.78 -7.12
N THR A 292 20.17 23.09 -8.42
CA THR A 292 19.69 22.10 -9.44
C THR A 292 20.61 20.88 -9.61
N GLY A 293 21.75 20.85 -8.92
CA GLY A 293 22.61 19.68 -8.90
C GLY A 293 22.01 18.59 -8.02
N GLY A 294 21.75 17.42 -8.60
CA GLY A 294 21.53 16.25 -7.74
C GLY A 294 22.79 15.91 -6.94
N GLU A 295 22.60 15.15 -5.86
CA GLU A 295 23.64 14.70 -4.95
C GLU A 295 23.54 13.18 -4.73
N TRP A 296 24.65 12.57 -4.32
CA TRP A 296 24.64 11.20 -3.86
C TRP A 296 24.32 11.16 -2.37
N SER A 297 23.38 10.31 -1.98
CA SER A 297 23.21 9.90 -0.60
C SER A 297 23.67 8.46 -0.43
N HIS A 298 24.35 8.18 0.67
CA HIS A 298 24.87 6.87 1.04
C HIS A 298 24.03 6.27 2.16
N VAL A 299 23.55 5.04 1.94
CA VAL A 299 22.75 4.31 2.91
C VAL A 299 23.47 3.02 3.29
N VAL A 300 23.68 2.81 4.59
CA VAL A 300 24.30 1.61 5.14
C VAL A 300 23.24 0.75 5.82
N THR A 301 23.18 -0.52 5.45
CA THR A 301 22.23 -1.50 5.98
C THR A 301 22.99 -2.68 6.59
N PRO A 302 22.34 -3.54 7.40
CA PRO A 302 22.99 -4.74 7.94
C PRO A 302 23.57 -5.69 6.89
N GLY A 303 23.08 -5.67 5.64
CA GLY A 303 23.55 -6.57 4.58
C GLY A 303 24.30 -5.91 3.42
N GLY A 304 24.62 -4.62 3.52
CA GLY A 304 25.39 -3.90 2.50
C GLY A 304 25.06 -2.42 2.45
N SER A 305 25.67 -1.71 1.52
CA SER A 305 25.47 -0.29 1.28
C SER A 305 25.01 -0.04 -0.15
N PHE A 306 24.26 1.05 -0.33
CA PHE A 306 23.92 1.57 -1.64
C PHE A 306 24.00 3.09 -1.64
N TYR A 307 24.07 3.64 -2.84
CA TYR A 307 24.04 5.07 -3.10
C TYR A 307 22.85 5.38 -3.98
N ALA A 308 22.15 6.45 -3.62
CA ALA A 308 21.00 6.92 -4.34
C ALA A 308 21.26 8.34 -4.81
N TRP A 309 21.04 8.59 -6.10
CA TRP A 309 21.05 9.94 -6.62
C TRP A 309 19.77 10.66 -6.24
N ARG A 310 19.91 11.75 -5.51
CA ARG A 310 18.83 12.59 -5.05
C ARG A 310 18.84 13.89 -5.83
N VAL A 311 17.66 14.42 -6.10
CA VAL A 311 17.50 15.72 -6.76
C VAL A 311 16.70 16.64 -5.86
N SER A 312 17.13 17.89 -5.83
CA SER A 312 16.48 18.95 -5.10
C SER A 312 15.29 19.49 -5.90
N GLY A 313 14.14 19.59 -5.25
CA GLY A 313 13.00 20.41 -5.64
C GLY A 313 12.50 21.16 -4.42
N GLU A 314 11.20 21.13 -4.18
CA GLU A 314 10.64 21.49 -2.87
C GLU A 314 11.16 20.54 -1.76
N PHE A 315 11.42 19.27 -2.12
CA PHE A 315 12.12 18.30 -1.28
C PHE A 315 13.28 17.62 -2.01
N MET A 316 14.10 16.90 -1.23
CA MET A 316 15.08 15.95 -1.75
C MET A 316 14.41 14.62 -2.08
N HIS A 317 14.24 14.34 -3.37
CA HIS A 317 13.63 13.11 -3.85
C HIS A 317 14.68 12.12 -4.34
N THR A 318 14.47 10.84 -4.05
CA THR A 318 15.29 9.76 -4.61
C THR A 318 14.88 9.49 -6.05
N THR A 319 15.87 9.40 -6.95
CA THR A 319 15.64 9.03 -8.36
C THR A 319 15.94 7.55 -8.60
N GLY A 320 15.50 7.04 -9.75
CA GLY A 320 15.84 5.69 -10.23
C GLY A 320 17.32 5.48 -10.54
N HIS A 321 18.20 6.45 -10.28
CA HIS A 321 19.64 6.31 -10.49
C HIS A 321 20.35 5.84 -9.22
N LEU A 322 20.58 4.53 -9.14
CA LEU A 322 21.08 3.83 -7.95
C LEU A 322 22.39 3.07 -8.22
N VAL A 323 23.25 3.00 -7.22
CA VAL A 323 24.53 2.27 -7.24
C VAL A 323 24.64 1.39 -6.00
N LEU A 324 24.97 0.12 -6.16
CA LEU A 324 25.23 -0.80 -5.05
C LEU A 324 26.74 -0.88 -4.76
N GLU A 325 27.10 -1.06 -3.50
CA GLU A 325 28.44 -1.45 -3.11
C GLU A 325 28.51 -2.95 -2.85
N VAL A 326 29.14 -3.70 -3.75
CA VAL A 326 29.23 -5.17 -3.68
C VAL A 326 30.68 -5.59 -3.69
N GLY A 327 31.15 -6.17 -2.58
CA GLY A 327 32.55 -6.58 -2.44
C GLY A 327 33.54 -5.41 -2.56
N GLY A 328 33.16 -4.23 -2.06
CA GLY A 328 33.96 -2.99 -2.13
C GLY A 328 33.99 -2.33 -3.51
N GLN A 329 33.18 -2.80 -4.46
CA GLN A 329 33.05 -2.21 -5.79
C GLN A 329 31.69 -1.53 -5.94
N LEU A 330 31.71 -0.31 -6.48
CA LEU A 330 30.51 0.42 -6.87
C LEU A 330 29.99 -0.08 -8.21
N LYS A 331 28.74 -0.50 -8.25
CA LYS A 331 28.10 -1.06 -9.44
C LYS A 331 26.73 -0.42 -9.64
N PRO A 332 26.44 0.17 -10.82
CA PRO A 332 25.09 0.59 -11.16
C PRO A 332 24.10 -0.58 -11.00
N VAL A 333 22.90 -0.30 -10.49
CA VAL A 333 21.84 -1.31 -10.40
C VAL A 333 21.42 -1.72 -11.80
N LYS A 334 21.53 -3.02 -12.12
CA LYS A 334 21.12 -3.57 -13.42
C LYS A 334 19.62 -3.89 -13.43
N ASP A 335 19.02 -3.78 -14.61
CA ASP A 335 17.62 -4.15 -14.86
C ASP A 335 16.61 -3.47 -13.92
N LEU A 336 16.91 -2.24 -13.49
CA LEU A 336 16.04 -1.48 -12.61
C LEU A 336 14.79 -0.97 -13.33
N GLY A 337 14.90 -0.67 -14.62
CA GLY A 337 13.83 -0.12 -15.43
C GLY A 337 13.52 1.35 -15.15
N PHE A 338 13.79 1.85 -13.94
CA PHE A 338 13.73 3.28 -13.62
C PHE A 338 14.98 4.02 -14.09
N THR A 339 14.84 5.33 -14.26
CA THR A 339 15.85 6.27 -14.74
C THR A 339 16.10 7.38 -13.73
N ASP A 340 17.06 8.27 -14.00
CA ASP A 340 17.28 9.50 -13.23
C ASP A 340 16.11 10.51 -13.31
N GLY A 341 15.14 10.29 -14.22
CA GLY A 341 13.90 11.06 -14.31
C GLY A 341 12.71 10.48 -13.56
N ASP A 342 12.82 9.25 -13.05
CA ASP A 342 11.78 8.62 -12.25
C ASP A 342 12.04 8.89 -10.76
N PHE A 343 11.04 9.37 -10.04
CA PHE A 343 11.07 9.31 -8.58
C PHE A 343 10.78 7.88 -8.13
N VAL A 344 11.55 7.41 -7.15
CA VAL A 344 11.44 6.04 -6.66
C VAL A 344 11.39 6.02 -5.14
N ALA A 345 10.57 5.12 -4.61
CA ALA A 345 10.67 4.70 -3.23
C ALA A 345 11.81 3.69 -3.11
N VAL A 346 12.71 3.90 -2.16
CA VAL A 346 13.74 2.92 -1.78
C VAL A 346 13.55 2.53 -0.32
N ARG A 347 13.50 1.24 -0.04
CA ARG A 347 13.46 0.71 1.33
C ARG A 347 14.42 -0.44 1.46
N ALA A 348 15.14 -0.46 2.57
CA ALA A 348 15.99 -1.58 2.93
C ALA A 348 15.36 -2.39 4.07
N GLN A 349 15.48 -3.71 4.01
CA GLN A 349 15.16 -4.62 5.10
C GLN A 349 16.19 -5.74 5.14
N GLY A 350 16.95 -5.81 6.24
CA GLY A 350 18.08 -6.74 6.35
C GLY A 350 19.07 -6.56 5.20
N PRO A 351 19.38 -7.60 4.40
CA PRO A 351 20.26 -7.50 3.24
C PRO A 351 19.53 -7.17 1.93
N PHE A 352 18.25 -6.80 1.97
CA PHE A 352 17.47 -6.57 0.75
C PHE A 352 17.11 -5.11 0.54
N LEU A 353 17.14 -4.67 -0.71
CA LEU A 353 16.71 -3.35 -1.17
C LEU A 353 15.51 -3.50 -2.09
N LEU A 354 14.36 -2.96 -1.68
CA LEU A 354 13.17 -2.83 -2.49
C LEU A 354 13.14 -1.45 -3.14
N VAL A 355 12.98 -1.42 -4.46
CA VAL A 355 12.82 -0.20 -5.25
C VAL A 355 11.52 -0.26 -6.04
N SER A 356 10.73 0.79 -6.01
CA SER A 356 9.44 0.89 -6.73
C SER A 356 9.16 2.33 -7.14
N ALA A 357 8.13 2.56 -7.96
CA ALA A 357 7.64 3.91 -8.20
C ALA A 357 7.21 4.54 -6.88
N ASP A 358 7.43 5.85 -6.76
CA ASP A 358 7.12 6.60 -5.55
C ASP A 358 5.62 6.62 -5.24
N SER A 359 5.30 6.74 -3.95
CA SER A 359 3.96 6.97 -3.40
C SER A 359 2.93 5.85 -3.60
N VAL A 360 3.05 5.04 -4.66
CA VAL A 360 2.12 3.95 -5.00
C VAL A 360 2.77 2.58 -4.99
N GLY A 361 4.09 2.48 -5.16
CA GLY A 361 4.81 1.20 -5.10
C GLY A 361 4.60 0.31 -6.33
N THR A 362 4.27 0.88 -7.49
CA THR A 362 4.19 0.13 -8.75
C THR A 362 5.56 -0.30 -9.22
N HIS A 363 5.59 -1.33 -10.07
CA HIS A 363 6.81 -1.80 -10.71
C HIS A 363 7.97 -2.12 -9.71
N PRO A 364 7.74 -2.95 -8.68
CA PRO A 364 8.77 -3.27 -7.69
C PRO A 364 9.92 -4.12 -8.24
N ARG A 365 11.12 -3.88 -7.70
CA ARG A 365 12.34 -4.69 -7.87
C ARG A 365 12.99 -4.89 -6.51
N LEU A 366 13.29 -6.14 -6.17
CA LEU A 366 14.01 -6.50 -4.95
C LEU A 366 15.42 -6.96 -5.31
N TYR A 367 16.42 -6.39 -4.66
CA TYR A 367 17.83 -6.74 -4.82
C TYR A 367 18.40 -7.30 -3.52
N ASP A 368 19.26 -8.31 -3.61
CA ASP A 368 20.13 -8.73 -2.51
C ASP A 368 21.40 -7.87 -2.54
N LEU A 369 21.59 -7.03 -1.51
CA LEU A 369 22.72 -6.10 -1.42
C LEU A 369 24.08 -6.81 -1.30
N ARG A 370 24.10 -8.08 -0.87
CA ARG A 370 25.33 -8.85 -0.71
C ARG A 370 25.91 -9.29 -2.05
N THR A 371 25.03 -9.61 -3.00
CA THR A 371 25.40 -10.13 -4.33
C THR A 371 25.20 -9.09 -5.44
N GLY A 372 24.34 -8.11 -5.21
CA GLY A 372 23.83 -7.17 -6.21
C GLY A 372 22.83 -7.79 -7.18
N GLU A 373 22.35 -9.01 -6.92
CA GLU A 373 21.42 -9.70 -7.81
C GLU A 373 19.98 -9.29 -7.53
N ARG A 374 19.19 -9.16 -8.61
CA ARG A 374 17.74 -8.95 -8.51
C ARG A 374 17.07 -10.29 -8.21
N VAL A 375 16.45 -10.40 -7.05
CA VAL A 375 15.78 -11.63 -6.58
C VAL A 375 14.28 -11.63 -6.85
N PHE A 376 13.67 -10.47 -7.09
CA PHE A 376 12.26 -10.34 -7.46
C PHE A 376 12.03 -9.14 -8.37
N HIS A 377 11.04 -9.25 -9.26
CA HIS A 377 10.46 -8.11 -9.96
C HIS A 377 8.99 -8.39 -10.30
N SER A 378 8.20 -7.33 -10.44
CA SER A 378 6.87 -7.41 -11.06
C SER A 378 6.59 -6.14 -11.83
N ASP A 379 6.20 -6.26 -13.11
CA ASP A 379 5.81 -5.11 -13.93
C ASP A 379 4.31 -4.81 -13.83
N THR A 380 3.54 -5.69 -13.19
CA THR A 380 2.08 -5.59 -13.04
C THR A 380 1.62 -5.26 -11.63
N ALA A 381 2.50 -5.42 -10.63
CA ALA A 381 2.16 -5.04 -9.26
C ALA A 381 1.88 -3.53 -9.19
N ARG A 382 0.80 -3.20 -8.47
CA ARG A 382 0.32 -1.83 -8.30
C ARG A 382 0.66 -1.21 -6.95
N VAL A 383 1.05 -2.05 -6.01
CA VAL A 383 1.66 -1.66 -4.73
C VAL A 383 2.48 -2.84 -4.24
N ALA A 384 3.66 -2.57 -3.70
CA ALA A 384 4.53 -3.57 -3.12
C ALA A 384 5.37 -2.98 -1.99
N THR A 385 5.36 -3.63 -0.84
CA THR A 385 6.19 -3.28 0.31
C THR A 385 6.85 -4.54 0.85
N PHE A 386 7.83 -4.39 1.73
CA PHE A 386 8.17 -5.50 2.61
C PHE A 386 6.96 -5.89 3.46
N TRP A 387 6.88 -7.17 3.81
CA TRP A 387 5.91 -7.64 4.77
C TRP A 387 6.26 -7.05 6.15
N PRO A 388 5.33 -6.36 6.82
CA PRO A 388 5.64 -5.63 8.04
C PRO A 388 6.11 -6.57 9.16
N SER A 389 7.04 -6.09 9.99
CA SER A 389 7.35 -6.69 11.28
C SER A 389 6.30 -6.29 12.31
N PRO A 390 5.97 -7.15 13.29
CA PRO A 390 5.05 -6.74 14.35
C PRO A 390 5.71 -5.59 15.10
N ALA A 391 4.95 -4.56 15.44
CA ALA A 391 5.47 -3.49 16.29
C ALA A 391 5.95 -4.10 17.62
N PRO A 392 7.05 -3.60 18.22
CA PRO A 392 7.43 -4.00 19.57
C PRO A 392 6.23 -3.77 20.48
N THR A 393 5.75 -4.81 21.16
CA THR A 393 4.76 -4.65 22.23
C THR A 393 5.47 -3.96 23.38
N HIS A 394 5.22 -2.66 23.57
CA HIS A 394 5.71 -1.90 24.71
C HIS A 394 4.93 -2.21 25.98
#